data_AF-X1E205-F1
#
_entry.id   AF-X1E205-F1
#
_cell.length_a   1.000
_cell.length_b   1.000
_cell.length_c   1.000
_cell.angle_alpha   90.00
_cell.angle_beta   90.00
_cell.angle_gamma   90.00
#
_symmetry.space_group_name_H-M   'P 1'
#
loop_
_entity.id
_entity.type
_entity.pdbx_description
1 polymer ?
#
loop_
_entity_poly.entity_id
_entity_poly.type
_entity_poly.pdbx_seq_one_letter_code
_entity_poly.pdbx_strand_id
1 'polypeptide(L)' 'YAQIAKGFGCYAETVEDPNEIQPALQRAIDSGLPAVIDVKIAWKTPTGTRIIQQMKKRQMAAQ' A
#
# COMPACT_ATOMS: atom_id res chain seq x y z
N TYR A 1 -5.62 6.83 -5.50
CA TYR A 1 -5.76 8.03 -4.67
C TYR A 1 -5.08 9.25 -5.26
N ALA A 2 -3.86 9.13 -5.78
CA ALA A 2 -3.10 10.27 -6.30
C ALA A 2 -3.87 11.13 -7.34
N GLN A 3 -4.53 10.52 -8.33
CA GLN A 3 -5.27 11.26 -9.36
C GLN A 3 -6.43 12.10 -8.81
N ILE A 4 -7.12 11.59 -7.80
CA ILE A 4 -8.21 12.31 -7.13
C ILE A 4 -7.63 13.53 -6.40
N ALA A 5 -6.54 13.35 -5.65
CA ALA A 5 -5.88 14.43 -4.93
C ALA A 5 -5.37 15.55 -5.85
N LYS A 6 -4.84 15.22 -7.03
CA LYS A 6 -4.46 16.22 -8.05
C LYS A 6 -5.64 17.12 -8.45
N GLY A 7 -6.84 16.56 -8.56
CA GLY A 7 -8.05 17.32 -8.89
C GLY A 7 -8.43 18.37 -7.83
N PHE A 8 -7.97 18.21 -6.59
CA PHE A 8 -8.15 19.18 -5.50
C PHE A 8 -7.00 20.19 -5.39
N GLY A 9 -6.03 20.17 -6.32
CA GLY A 9 -4.86 21.05 -6.28
C GLY A 9 -3.74 20.59 -5.35
N CYS A 10 -3.80 19.36 -4.83
CA CYS A 10 -2.73 18.79 -4.02
C CYS A 10 -1.55 18.37 -4.91
N TYR A 11 -0.34 18.41 -4.36
CA TYR A 11 0.74 17.60 -4.88
C TYR A 11 0.40 16.13 -4.64
N ALA A 12 0.45 15.29 -5.68
CA ALA A 12 0.23 13.87 -5.48
C ALA A 12 0.97 13.01 -6.48
N GLU A 13 1.47 11.88 -6.00
CA GLU A 13 2.15 10.87 -6.80
C GLU A 13 1.89 9.46 -6.26
N THR A 14 2.18 8.46 -7.10
CA THR A 14 2.07 7.05 -6.73
C THR A 14 3.47 6.46 -6.63
N VAL A 15 3.75 5.75 -5.54
CA VAL A 15 5.04 5.10 -5.30
C VAL A 15 4.85 3.58 -5.36
N GLU A 16 5.60 2.93 -6.26
CA GLU A 16 5.57 1.47 -6.42
C GLU A 16 6.84 0.79 -5.86
N ASP A 17 7.96 1.51 -5.83
CA ASP A 17 9.22 1.04 -5.24
C ASP A 17 9.36 1.58 -3.79
N PRO A 18 9.57 0.71 -2.78
CA PRO A 18 9.85 1.14 -1.42
C PRO A 18 11.01 2.13 -1.29
N ASN A 19 12.03 2.06 -2.17
CA ASN A 19 13.18 2.96 -2.14
C ASN A 19 12.81 4.40 -2.57
N GLU A 20 11.70 4.57 -3.28
CA GLU A 20 11.22 5.88 -3.73
C GLU A 20 10.41 6.63 -2.66
N ILE A 21 10.10 6.00 -1.51
CA ILE A 21 9.30 6.64 -0.46
C ILE A 21 9.99 7.90 0.09
N GLN A 22 11.29 7.83 0.37
CA GLN A 22 12.03 8.97 0.92
C GLN A 22 12.17 10.12 -0.10
N PRO A 23 12.60 9.86 -1.36
CA PRO A 23 12.58 10.87 -2.41
C PRO A 23 11.20 11.49 -2.63
N ALA A 24 10.12 10.68 -2.60
CA ALA A 24 8.75 11.14 -2.79
C ALA A 24 8.30 12.11 -1.69
N LEU A 25 8.66 11.81 -0.44
CA LEU A 25 8.43 12.71 0.69
C LEU A 25 9.16 14.04 0.49
N GLN A 26 10.41 14.02 0.03
CA GLN A 26 11.16 15.25 -0.24
C GLN A 26 10.49 16.10 -1.32
N ARG A 27 10.10 15.50 -2.45
CA ARG A 27 9.38 16.20 -3.53
C ARG A 27 8.04 16.78 -3.04
N ALA A 28 7.33 16.06 -2.17
CA ALA A 28 6.09 16.54 -1.57
C ALA A 28 6.31 17.77 -0.68
N ILE A 29 7.36 17.76 0.15
CA ILE A 29 7.73 18.91 0.98
C ILE A 29 8.14 20.11 0.11
N ASP A 30 9.01 19.88 -0.88
CA ASP A 30 9.51 20.91 -1.79
C ASP A 30 8.40 21.55 -2.63
N SER A 31 7.29 20.83 -2.84
CA SER A 31 6.13 21.36 -3.57
C SER A 31 5.45 22.54 -2.87
N GLY A 32 5.59 22.66 -1.54
CA GLY A 32 4.91 23.68 -0.75
C GLY A 32 3.38 23.55 -0.74
N LEU A 33 2.84 22.44 -1.26
CA LEU A 33 1.40 22.17 -1.35
C LEU A 33 0.97 21.10 -0.34
N PRO A 34 -0.32 21.06 0.05
CA PRO A 34 -0.90 19.87 0.65
C PRO A 34 -0.65 18.66 -0.25
N ALA A 35 -0.15 17.56 0.32
CA ALA A 35 0.39 16.45 -0.47
C ALA A 35 -0.25 15.10 -0.12
N VAL A 36 -0.42 14.24 -1.13
CA VAL A 36 -0.87 12.84 -0.99
C VAL A 36 0.09 11.90 -1.73
N ILE A 37 0.71 10.98 -1.00
CA ILE A 37 1.56 9.92 -1.58
C ILE A 37 0.79 8.59 -1.54
N ASP A 38 0.45 8.04 -2.70
CA ASP A 38 -0.25 6.76 -2.88
C ASP A 38 0.78 5.63 -2.97
N VAL A 39 1.09 4.97 -1.86
CA VAL A 39 2.10 3.90 -1.80
C VAL A 39 1.45 2.55 -2.08
N LYS A 40 1.95 1.84 -3.10
CA LYS A 40 1.54 0.46 -3.36
C LYS A 40 2.19 -0.48 -2.35
N ILE A 41 1.37 -1.32 -1.74
CA ILE A 41 1.79 -2.31 -0.77
C ILE A 41 1.56 -3.72 -1.31
N ALA A 42 2.47 -4.64 -0.99
CA ALA A 42 2.26 -6.04 -1.24
C ALA A 42 1.26 -6.61 -0.22
N TRP A 43 0.09 -7.05 -0.68
CA TRP A 43 -0.84 -7.77 0.17
C TRP A 43 -0.24 -9.13 0.52
N LYS A 44 -0.06 -9.40 1.82
CA LYS A 44 0.22 -10.76 2.32
C LYS A 44 -0.94 -11.24 3.19
N THR A 45 -1.30 -12.51 3.05
CA THR A 45 -2.32 -13.13 3.90
C THR A 45 -1.90 -12.99 5.37
N PRO A 46 -2.73 -12.37 6.23
CA PRO A 46 -2.43 -12.26 7.64
C PRO A 46 -2.22 -13.64 8.27
N THR A 47 -1.30 -13.74 9.24
CA THR A 47 -0.90 -15.01 9.84
C THR A 47 -2.09 -15.81 10.37
N GLY A 48 -3.08 -15.15 10.98
CA GLY A 48 -4.30 -15.81 11.48
C GLY A 48 -5.10 -16.51 10.37
N THR A 49 -5.32 -15.83 9.24
CA THR A 49 -6.02 -16.41 8.09
C THR A 49 -5.28 -17.60 7.50
N ARG A 50 -3.94 -17.55 7.46
CA ARG A 50 -3.09 -18.65 7.00
C ARG A 50 -3.21 -19.89 7.89
N ILE A 51 -3.31 -19.70 9.21
CA ILE A 51 -3.49 -20.80 10.19
C ILE A 51 -4.87 -21.45 9.98
N ILE A 52 -5.93 -20.66 9.88
CA ILE A 52 -7.29 -21.18 9.66
C ILE A 52 -7.37 -21.98 8.34
N GLN A 53 -6.75 -21.49 7.26
CA GLN A 53 -6.67 -22.20 5.99
C GLN A 53 -5.94 -23.55 6.10
N GLN A 54 -4.82 -23.60 6.82
CA GLN A 54 -4.09 -24.84 7.06
C GLN A 54 -4.91 -25.85 7.88
N MET A 55 -5.64 -25.38 8.90
CA MET A 55 -6.51 -26.23 9.72
C MET A 55 -7.64 -26.85 8.88
N LYS A 56 -8.32 -26.04 8.05
CA LYS A 56 -9.35 -26.54 7.11
C LYS A 56 -8.79 -27.57 6.13
N LYS A 57 -7.59 -27.33 5.58
CA LYS A 57 -6.94 -28.26 4.66
C LYS A 57 -6.59 -29.60 5.33
N ARG A 58 -6.16 -29.57 6.60
CA ARG A 58 -5.88 -30.78 7.40
C ARG A 58 -7.16 -31.56 7.73
N GLN A 59 -8.27 -30.89 8.06
CA GLN A 59 -9.56 -31.55 8.30
C GLN A 59 -10.13 -32.22 7.04
N MET A 60 -9.97 -31.60 5.85
CA MET A 60 -10.46 -32.19 4.60
C MET A 60 -9.62 -33.36 4.10
N ALA A 61 -8.31 -33.38 4.38
CA ALA A 61 -7.44 -34.50 4.00
C ALA A 61 -7.57 -35.74 4.92
N ALA A 62 -8.27 -35.59 6.05
CA ALA A 62 -8.51 -36.66 7.03
C ALA A 62 -9.90 -37.32 6.87
N GLN A 63 -10.65 -36.95 5.84
CA GLN A 63 -11.93 -37.53 5.42
C GLN A 63 -11.74 -38.27 4.09
#